data_AF-A0A3S3PDN4-F1
#
_entry.id   AF-A0A3S3PDN4-F1
#
_cell.length_a   1.000
_cell.length_b   1.000
_cell.length_c   1.000
_cell.angle_alpha   90.00
_cell.angle_beta   90.00
_cell.angle_gamma   90.00
#
_symmetry.space_group_name_H-M   'P 1'
#
loop_
_entity.id
_entity.type
_entity.pdbx_description
1 polymer ?
#
loop_
_entity_poly.entity_id
_entity_poly.type
_entity_poly.pdbx_seq_one_letter_code
_entity_poly.pdbx_strand_id
1 'polypeptide(L)'
;GKQNFERSHICAYCYQLRESEYSCILNSNCRGNSRYLTNCSVHQNVLCLGRRVFPKYLTCNFVSGYKWSTALILSITLGGFGVDRFYLGNWQEGIGKLFSFGGLGVWTLVDIILIATGYLKPADGSRYL
;
A
#
# COMPACT_ATOMS: atom_id res chain seq x y z
N GLY A 1 16.48 -15.59 -45.96
CA GLY A 1 17.17 -14.30 -46.20
C GLY A 1 17.30 -13.54 -44.90
N LYS A 2 18.38 -12.79 -44.70
CA LYS A 2 18.52 -11.87 -43.54
C LYS A 2 17.52 -10.71 -43.73
N GLN A 3 16.64 -10.49 -42.75
CA GLN A 3 15.72 -9.35 -42.75
C GLN A 3 16.32 -8.25 -41.87
N ASN A 4 16.50 -7.06 -42.45
CA ASN A 4 16.95 -5.87 -41.73
C ASN A 4 15.73 -5.00 -41.42
N PHE A 5 15.57 -4.62 -40.16
CA PHE A 5 14.51 -3.71 -39.70
C PHE A 5 15.17 -2.45 -39.15
N GLU A 6 14.89 -1.30 -39.76
CA GLU A 6 15.25 0.00 -39.19
C GLU A 6 14.16 0.43 -38.20
N ARG A 7 14.57 0.75 -36.98
CA ARG A 7 13.70 1.34 -35.97
C ARG A 7 14.33 2.59 -35.38
N SER A 8 13.56 3.67 -35.35
CA SER A 8 13.93 4.91 -34.68
C SER A 8 13.54 4.85 -33.21
N HIS A 9 14.51 5.09 -32.33
CA HIS A 9 14.34 5.08 -30.89
C HIS A 9 15.14 6.22 -30.26
N ILE A 10 14.70 6.67 -29.09
CA ILE A 10 15.44 7.65 -28.31
C ILE A 10 16.71 6.97 -27.77
N CYS A 11 17.85 7.56 -28.05
CA CYS A 11 19.14 7.12 -27.55
C CYS A 11 19.24 7.45 -26.04
N ALA A 12 18.75 6.54 -25.18
CA ALA A 12 18.73 6.71 -23.73
C ALA A 12 19.30 5.48 -23.00
N TYR A 13 19.87 5.71 -21.82
CA TYR A 13 20.34 4.61 -20.97
C TYR A 13 19.16 3.89 -20.30
N CYS A 14 19.32 2.59 -20.04
CA CYS A 14 18.25 1.76 -19.47
C CYS A 14 17.68 2.29 -18.14
N TYR A 15 18.48 2.98 -17.32
CA TYR A 15 18.04 3.57 -16.05
C TYR A 15 17.26 4.89 -16.20
N GLN A 16 17.22 5.47 -17.41
CA GLN A 16 16.51 6.72 -17.74
C GLN A 16 15.16 6.50 -18.43
N LEU A 17 14.77 5.25 -18.66
CA LEU A 17 13.49 4.89 -19.27
C LEU A 17 12.30 5.35 -18.42
N ARG A 18 11.12 5.43 -19.02
CA ARG A 18 9.86 5.68 -18.28
C ARG A 18 9.42 4.44 -17.52
N GLU A 19 8.61 4.65 -16.47
CA GLU A 19 8.07 3.58 -15.62
C GLU A 19 7.23 2.53 -16.36
N SER A 20 6.72 2.84 -17.56
CA SER A 20 6.01 1.91 -18.43
C SER A 20 6.92 0.96 -19.23
N GLU A 21 8.22 1.20 -19.26
CA GLU A 21 9.17 0.50 -20.14
C GLU A 21 10.04 -0.51 -19.38
N TYR A 22 9.89 -0.59 -18.06
CA TYR A 22 10.57 -1.54 -17.20
C TYR A 22 9.66 -2.02 -16.07
N SER A 23 9.96 -3.19 -15.51
CA SER A 23 9.28 -3.73 -14.34
C SER A 23 10.26 -3.86 -13.18
N CYS A 24 9.82 -3.54 -11.95
CA CYS A 24 10.64 -3.66 -10.75
C CYS A 24 10.14 -4.82 -9.89
N ILE A 25 11.07 -5.47 -9.17
CA ILE A 25 10.71 -6.49 -8.20
C ILE A 25 10.07 -5.80 -7.00
N LEU A 26 8.76 -6.02 -6.84
CA LEU A 26 8.00 -5.48 -5.71
C LEU A 26 8.21 -6.39 -4.50
N ASN A 27 8.69 -5.82 -3.40
CA ASN A 27 8.76 -6.51 -2.13
C ASN A 27 7.58 -6.08 -1.26
N SER A 28 6.79 -7.05 -0.79
CA SER A 28 5.73 -6.83 0.20
C SER A 28 6.24 -7.04 1.64
N ASN A 29 7.41 -7.61 1.88
CA ASN A 29 7.92 -7.80 3.24
C ASN A 29 8.60 -6.55 3.78
N CYS A 30 7.93 -5.40 3.70
CA CYS A 30 8.47 -4.13 4.16
C CYS A 30 7.51 -3.48 5.16
N ARG A 31 8.08 -3.06 6.29
CA ARG A 31 7.32 -2.50 7.41
C ARG A 31 7.30 -0.97 7.29
N GLY A 32 6.11 -0.40 7.20
CA GLY A 32 5.87 1.04 7.06
C GLY A 32 6.22 1.63 5.69
N ASN A 33 6.15 2.96 5.60
CA ASN A 33 6.42 3.78 4.40
C ASN A 33 7.93 3.90 4.04
N SER A 34 8.70 2.83 4.21
CA SER A 34 10.15 2.84 3.97
C SER A 34 10.48 2.82 2.48
N ARG A 35 11.54 3.54 2.05
CA ARG A 35 12.11 3.40 0.70
C ARG A 35 13.05 2.20 0.69
N TYR A 36 12.87 1.28 -0.25
CA TYR A 36 13.73 0.11 -0.39
C TYR A 36 14.41 0.09 -1.77
N LEU A 37 15.63 -0.45 -1.78
CA LEU A 37 16.39 -0.68 -2.99
C LEU A 37 15.89 -1.97 -3.65
N THR A 38 15.52 -1.90 -4.92
CA THR A 38 15.15 -3.07 -5.69
C THR A 38 15.71 -3.00 -7.11
N ASN A 39 15.78 -4.16 -7.75
CA ASN A 39 16.25 -4.28 -9.12
C ASN A 39 15.07 -4.19 -10.08
N CYS A 40 15.21 -3.30 -11.06
CA CYS A 40 14.27 -3.12 -12.15
C CYS A 40 14.86 -3.70 -13.45
N SER A 41 14.03 -4.36 -14.24
CA SER A 41 14.38 -4.99 -15.51
C SER A 41 13.59 -4.36 -16.66
N VAL A 42 14.28 -4.04 -17.76
CA VAL A 42 13.67 -3.42 -18.94
C VAL A 42 12.92 -4.46 -19.79
N HIS A 43 11.74 -4.11 -20.29
CA HIS A 43 10.95 -4.96 -21.18
C HIS A 43 11.72 -5.33 -22.46
N GLN A 44 11.55 -6.57 -22.94
CA GLN A 44 12.31 -7.12 -24.07
C GLN A 44 12.14 -6.30 -25.37
N ASN A 45 10.98 -5.68 -25.56
CA ASN A 45 10.66 -4.87 -26.76
C ASN A 45 11.24 -3.46 -26.72
N VAL A 46 11.93 -3.07 -25.64
CA VAL A 46 12.53 -1.75 -25.50
C VAL A 46 14.04 -1.86 -25.66
N LEU A 47 14.57 -1.06 -26.57
CA LEU A 47 16.00 -0.92 -26.83
C LEU A 47 16.55 0.23 -25.97
N CYS A 48 17.57 -0.06 -25.17
CA CYS A 48 18.21 0.90 -24.29
C CYS A 48 19.71 0.60 -24.20
N LEU A 49 20.50 1.61 -23.81
CA LEU A 49 21.95 1.50 -23.70
C LEU A 49 22.36 1.05 -22.29
N GLY A 50 23.36 0.17 -22.21
CA GLY A 50 23.95 -0.30 -20.96
C GLY A 50 23.27 -1.53 -20.35
N ARG A 51 23.30 -1.64 -19.01
CA ARG A 51 22.79 -2.81 -18.28
C ARG A 51 21.26 -2.77 -18.20
N ARG A 52 20.59 -3.84 -18.64
CA ARG A 52 19.12 -3.96 -18.63
C ARG A 52 18.51 -4.18 -17.25
N VAL A 53 19.34 -4.45 -16.24
CA VAL A 53 18.96 -4.57 -14.83
C VAL A 53 19.65 -3.47 -14.05
N PHE A 54 18.86 -2.60 -13.42
CA PHE A 54 19.37 -1.44 -12.69
C PHE A 54 18.69 -1.29 -11.32
N PRO A 55 19.42 -0.86 -10.29
CA PRO A 55 18.85 -0.61 -8.97
C PRO A 55 18.07 0.71 -8.97
N LYS A 56 16.87 0.71 -8.39
CA LYS A 56 16.05 1.91 -8.15
C LYS A 56 15.49 1.88 -6.73
N TYR A 57 15.35 3.04 -6.11
CA TYR A 57 14.63 3.18 -4.85
C TYR A 57 13.12 3.25 -5.13
N LEU A 58 12.36 2.32 -4.56
CA LEU A 58 10.90 2.37 -4.58
C LEU A 58 10.36 2.58 -3.17
N THR A 59 9.20 3.21 -3.08
CA THR A 59 8.45 3.33 -1.83
C THR A 59 7.71 2.02 -1.57
N CYS A 60 7.91 1.44 -0.39
CA CYS A 60 7.10 0.32 0.05
C CYS A 60 5.66 0.76 0.29
N ASN A 61 4.73 0.13 -0.42
CA ASN A 61 3.32 0.17 -0.10
C ASN A 61 2.92 -1.23 0.37
N PHE A 62 3.17 -1.55 1.64
CA PHE A 62 2.68 -2.81 2.19
C PHE A 62 1.18 -2.74 2.38
N VAL A 63 0.49 -3.73 1.82
CA VAL A 63 -0.94 -3.93 2.02
C VAL A 63 -1.09 -5.00 3.07
N SER A 64 -1.65 -4.65 4.23
CA SER A 64 -1.95 -5.66 5.22
C SER A 64 -3.23 -6.39 4.81
N GLY A 65 -3.37 -7.67 5.16
CA GLY A 65 -4.54 -8.48 4.85
C GLY A 65 -5.86 -8.00 5.51
N TYR A 66 -5.85 -6.84 6.16
CA TYR A 66 -7.04 -6.20 6.71
C TYR A 66 -7.91 -5.65 5.57
N LYS A 67 -9.08 -6.26 5.38
CA LYS A 67 -10.09 -5.80 4.44
C LYS A 67 -10.80 -4.57 4.98
N TRP A 68 -10.86 -3.49 4.20
CA TRP A 68 -11.57 -2.26 4.58
C TRP A 68 -13.05 -2.52 4.92
N SER A 69 -13.73 -3.35 4.13
CA SER A 69 -15.14 -3.69 4.35
C SER A 69 -15.35 -4.43 5.67
N THR A 70 -14.41 -5.28 6.10
CA THR A 70 -14.51 -6.00 7.36
C THR A 70 -14.31 -5.07 8.54
N ALA A 71 -13.37 -4.11 8.45
CA ALA A 71 -13.20 -3.07 9.46
C ALA A 71 -14.45 -2.20 9.61
N LEU A 72 -15.11 -1.84 8.50
CA LEU A 72 -16.37 -1.10 8.52
C LEU A 72 -17.51 -1.89 9.15
N ILE A 73 -17.70 -3.15 8.76
CA ILE A 73 -18.76 -4.00 9.32
C ILE A 73 -18.57 -4.17 10.83
N LEU A 74 -17.34 -4.40 11.28
CA LEU A 74 -17.00 -4.49 12.70
C LEU A 74 -17.28 -3.19 13.45
N SER A 75 -16.98 -2.04 12.86
CA SER A 75 -17.29 -0.73 13.44
C SER A 75 -18.80 -0.48 13.55
N ILE A 76 -19.58 -0.89 12.55
CA ILE A 76 -21.05 -0.72 12.55
C ILE A 76 -21.73 -1.65 13.56
N THR A 77 -21.29 -2.91 13.64
CA THR A 77 -21.97 -3.95 14.43
C THR A 77 -21.44 -4.09 15.85
N LEU A 78 -20.15 -3.80 16.09
CA LEU A 78 -19.50 -3.93 17.40
C LEU A 78 -18.71 -2.67 17.82
N GLY A 79 -18.89 -1.53 17.14
CA GLY A 79 -18.18 -0.28 17.49
C GLY A 79 -18.50 0.25 18.88
N GLY A 80 -19.69 -0.04 19.41
CA GLY A 80 -20.07 0.34 20.78
C GLY A 80 -19.23 -0.38 21.85
N PHE A 81 -18.70 -1.55 21.54
CA PHE A 81 -17.79 -2.33 22.38
C PHE A 81 -16.29 -2.10 22.02
N GLY A 82 -16.01 -1.30 20.98
CA GLY A 82 -14.65 -0.97 20.54
C GLY A 82 -13.89 -2.13 19.87
N VAL A 83 -14.58 -3.16 19.38
CA VAL A 83 -13.98 -4.37 18.79
C VAL A 83 -13.22 -4.06 17.50
N ASP A 84 -13.65 -3.05 16.75
CA ASP A 84 -12.94 -2.53 15.58
C ASP A 84 -11.52 -2.02 15.92
N ARG A 85 -11.36 -1.32 17.05
CA ARG A 85 -10.04 -0.84 17.51
C ARG A 85 -9.13 -1.95 18.01
N PHE A 86 -9.69 -2.99 18.65
CA PHE A 86 -8.94 -4.20 18.97
C PHE A 86 -8.49 -4.94 17.71
N TYR A 87 -9.32 -4.98 16.66
CA TYR A 87 -9.00 -5.61 15.39
C TYR A 87 -7.87 -4.90 14.63
N LEU A 88 -7.82 -3.56 14.69
CA LEU A 88 -6.78 -2.74 14.06
C LEU A 88 -5.46 -2.65 14.86
N GLY A 89 -5.41 -3.21 16.08
CA GLY A 89 -4.23 -3.20 16.96
C GLY A 89 -4.12 -1.98 17.89
N ASN A 90 -5.08 -1.05 17.83
CA ASN A 90 -5.11 0.16 18.65
C ASN A 90 -5.86 -0.07 19.97
N TRP A 91 -5.42 -1.06 20.76
CA TRP A 91 -6.13 -1.53 21.96
C TRP A 91 -6.28 -0.47 23.08
N GLN A 92 -5.32 0.45 23.17
CA GLN A 92 -5.27 1.50 24.21
C GLN A 92 -6.47 2.46 24.10
N GLU A 93 -6.84 2.77 22.86
CA GLU A 93 -7.96 3.63 22.48
C GLU A 93 -9.32 2.91 22.57
N GLY A 94 -9.34 1.57 22.64
CA GLY A 94 -10.53 0.74 22.83
C GLY A 94 -10.98 0.66 24.29
N ILE A 95 -10.04 0.64 25.24
CA ILE A 95 -10.33 0.56 26.68
C ILE A 95 -11.05 1.82 27.19
N GLY A 96 -10.70 3.01 26.68
CA GLY A 96 -11.36 4.27 27.04
C GLY A 96 -12.85 4.31 26.67
N LYS A 97 -13.23 3.65 25.56
CA LYS A 97 -14.63 3.51 25.13
C LYS A 97 -15.42 2.55 26.01
N LEU A 98 -14.80 1.44 26.40
CA LEU A 98 -15.41 0.44 27.31
C LEU A 98 -15.73 1.04 28.68
N PHE A 99 -14.81 1.85 29.24
CA PHE A 99 -15.04 2.52 30.53
C PHE A 99 -16.10 3.63 30.48
N SER A 100 -16.32 4.25 29.30
CA SER A 100 -17.38 5.23 29.09
C SER A 100 -18.73 4.61 28.71
N PHE A 101 -18.92 3.29 28.92
CA PHE A 101 -20.12 2.55 28.51
C PHE A 101 -20.47 2.71 27.02
N GLY A 102 -19.46 2.90 26.16
CA GLY A 102 -19.67 3.06 24.72
C GLY A 102 -20.56 4.25 24.34
N GLY A 103 -20.66 5.28 25.18
CA GLY A 103 -21.37 6.54 24.95
C GLY A 103 -22.53 6.50 23.95
N LEU A 104 -23.63 5.81 24.26
CA LEU A 104 -24.95 5.92 23.60
C LEU A 104 -24.96 6.01 22.05
N GLY A 105 -23.98 5.41 21.36
CA GLY A 105 -23.87 5.45 19.88
C GLY A 105 -23.21 6.69 19.27
N VAL A 106 -22.75 7.67 20.06
CA VAL A 106 -22.00 8.83 19.53
C VAL A 106 -20.60 8.39 19.06
N TRP A 107 -19.96 7.50 19.81
CA TRP A 107 -18.63 6.99 19.47
C TRP A 107 -18.63 6.14 18.19
N THR A 108 -19.68 5.35 17.95
CA THR A 108 -19.79 4.56 16.72
C THR A 108 -19.91 5.45 15.49
N LEU A 109 -20.66 6.55 15.58
CA LEU A 109 -20.76 7.57 14.53
C LEU A 109 -19.40 8.21 14.21
N VAL A 110 -18.60 8.51 15.24
CA VAL A 110 -17.26 9.08 15.08
C VAL A 110 -16.30 8.08 14.42
N ASP A 111 -16.28 6.79 14.82
CA ASP A 111 -15.43 5.79 14.15
C ASP A 111 -15.83 5.55 12.71
N ILE A 112 -17.13 5.47 12.41
CA ILE A 112 -17.62 5.29 11.04
C ILE A 112 -17.06 6.42 10.16
N ILE A 113 -17.11 7.68 10.63
CA ILE A 113 -16.58 8.83 9.90
C ILE A 113 -15.04 8.73 9.75
N LEU A 114 -14.30 8.38 10.80
CA LEU A 114 -12.84 8.27 10.71
C LEU A 114 -12.36 7.11 9.80
N ILE A 115 -13.08 5.98 9.77
CA ILE A 115 -12.75 4.85 8.89
C ILE A 115 -13.18 5.16 7.45
N ALA A 116 -14.35 5.77 7.25
CA ALA A 116 -14.85 6.17 5.93
C ALA A 116 -13.95 7.24 5.29
N THR A 117 -13.43 8.19 6.07
CA THR A 117 -12.47 9.19 5.60
C THR A 117 -11.05 8.64 5.42
N GLY A 118 -10.80 7.37 5.79
CA GLY A 118 -9.48 6.74 5.70
C GLY A 118 -8.42 7.37 6.60
N TYR A 119 -8.85 8.19 7.57
CA TYR A 119 -7.97 8.81 8.56
C TYR A 119 -7.44 7.76 9.54
N LEU A 120 -8.28 6.79 9.90
CA LEU A 120 -7.86 5.60 10.62
C LEU A 120 -7.14 4.65 9.66
N LYS A 121 -5.84 4.52 9.86
CA LYS A 121 -4.99 3.47 9.25
C LYS A 121 -4.69 2.37 10.28
N PRO A 122 -4.50 1.13 9.82
CA PRO A 122 -4.04 0.05 10.70
C PRO A 122 -2.72 0.43 11.40
N ALA A 123 -2.49 -0.10 12.61
CA ALA A 123 -1.31 0.20 13.43
C ALA A 123 0.03 -0.03 12.71
N ASP A 124 0.07 -0.93 11.72
CA ASP A 124 1.25 -1.20 10.88
C ASP A 124 1.50 -0.13 9.78
N GLY A 125 0.66 0.91 9.68
CA GLY A 125 0.79 1.97 8.67
C GLY A 125 0.52 1.51 7.23
N SER A 126 0.00 0.30 7.07
CA SER A 126 -0.34 -0.32 5.79
C SER A 126 -1.61 0.28 5.19
N ARG A 127 -1.81 0.08 3.88
CA ARG A 127 -3.11 0.35 3.25
C ARG A 127 -4.02 -0.87 3.43
N TYR A 128 -5.33 -0.63 3.50
CA TYR A 128 -6.33 -1.69 3.44
C TYR A 128 -6.24 -2.45 2.11
N LEU A 129 -6.55 -3.75 2.15
CA LEU A 129 -6.71 -4.59 0.96
C LEU A 129 -8.02 -4.29 0.24
#